data_AF-A0A7S2RJN4-F1
#
_entry.id   AF-A0A7S2RJN4-F1
#
_cell.length_a   1.000
_cell.length_b   1.000
_cell.length_c   1.000
_cell.angle_alpha   90.00
_cell.angle_beta   90.00
_cell.angle_gamma   90.00
#
_symmetry.space_group_name_H-M   'P 1'
#
loop_
_entity.id
_entity.type
_entity.pdbx_description
1 polymer ?
#
loop_
_entity_poly.entity_id
_entity_poly.type
_entity_poly.pdbx_seq_one_letter_code
_entity_poly.pdbx_strand_id
1 'polypeptide(L)'
;GGNSMLITPFGLMVAGRTTISTTWPDPSRPYTIALLNSKNDKSKSEKNLQNRKHFYWSWLPGFKGSAGPLHSLSNGVQEFKNTVFIGGDSYVARYFYEERIIVEPKVSGGSDSKSTHSTPVEKKIFVPVTVDLGQGLVKGQIMAIAQLTPPENEQTDPDISPIMIALNFIALGAFLGVLLMVIFNKKMNQTISSLLYERDSQGKG
;
A
#
# COMPACT_ATOMS: atom_id res chain seq x y z
N GLY A 1 9.73 -19.47 4.09
CA GLY A 1 9.17 -18.16 3.67
C GLY A 1 10.34 -17.21 3.59
N GLY A 2 10.60 -16.49 2.51
CA GLY A 2 9.66 -15.86 1.58
C GLY A 2 9.82 -14.35 1.77
N ASN A 3 10.62 -13.72 0.91
CA ASN A 3 10.84 -12.26 0.76
C ASN A 3 11.66 -11.54 1.85
N SER A 4 12.77 -12.14 2.28
CA SER A 4 13.81 -11.42 3.03
C SER A 4 14.62 -10.44 2.18
N MET A 5 14.35 -10.32 0.88
CA MET A 5 15.08 -9.45 -0.04
C MET A 5 14.10 -8.66 -0.93
N LEU A 6 14.35 -7.37 -1.10
CA LEU A 6 13.51 -6.46 -1.90
C LEU A 6 14.38 -5.44 -2.64
N ILE A 7 14.12 -5.26 -3.94
CA ILE A 7 14.66 -4.12 -4.70
C ILE A 7 13.81 -2.90 -4.34
N THR A 8 14.44 -1.88 -3.77
CA THR A 8 13.80 -0.64 -3.33
C THR A 8 14.33 0.55 -4.13
N PRO A 9 13.69 1.73 -4.07
CA PRO A 9 14.25 2.97 -4.61
C PRO A 9 15.64 3.31 -4.05
N PHE A 10 16.01 2.74 -2.91
CA PHE A 10 17.28 2.99 -2.23
C PHE A 10 18.36 1.93 -2.53
N GLY A 11 18.01 0.88 -3.28
CA GLY A 11 18.89 -0.26 -3.54
C GLY A 11 18.30 -1.60 -3.09
N LEU A 12 19.12 -2.64 -3.11
CA LEU A 12 18.71 -3.98 -2.69
C LEU A 12 18.75 -4.08 -1.16
N MET A 13 17.59 -4.27 -0.54
CA MET A 13 17.46 -4.49 0.90
C MET A 13 17.34 -5.97 1.21
N VAL A 14 18.00 -6.40 2.28
CA VAL A 14 17.95 -7.77 2.80
C VAL A 14 17.69 -7.75 4.30
N ALA A 15 16.55 -8.25 4.74
CA ALA A 15 16.23 -8.49 6.14
C ALA A 15 16.76 -9.85 6.60
N GLY A 16 17.29 -9.94 7.80
CA GLY A 16 17.79 -11.20 8.33
C GLY A 16 18.14 -11.16 9.80
N ARG A 17 18.40 -12.35 10.34
CA ARG A 17 18.95 -12.51 11.69
C ARG A 17 20.47 -12.40 11.63
N THR A 18 21.03 -11.61 12.52
CA THR A 18 22.47 -11.46 12.70
C THR A 18 23.04 -12.66 13.43
N THR A 19 24.28 -12.98 13.11
CA THR A 19 25.06 -14.00 13.78
C THR A 19 26.23 -13.36 14.53
N ILE A 20 26.89 -14.14 15.36
CA ILE A 20 28.07 -13.74 16.14
C ILE A 20 29.21 -13.20 15.25
N SER A 21 29.23 -13.56 13.97
CA SER A 21 30.24 -13.13 12.99
C SER A 21 29.86 -11.84 12.24
N THR A 22 28.72 -11.22 12.54
CA THR A 22 28.29 -9.97 11.88
C THR A 22 28.79 -8.74 12.63
N THR A 23 28.99 -7.63 11.91
CA THR A 23 29.38 -6.33 12.47
C THR A 23 28.19 -5.54 13.02
N TRP A 24 27.11 -6.22 13.39
CA TRP A 24 25.90 -5.57 13.89
C TRP A 24 26.12 -5.06 15.32
N PRO A 25 25.86 -3.78 15.60
CA PRO A 25 26.25 -3.17 16.87
C PRO A 25 25.35 -3.54 18.07
N ASP A 26 24.09 -3.96 17.84
CA ASP A 26 23.14 -4.22 18.92
C ASP A 26 22.71 -5.71 18.99
N PRO A 27 23.37 -6.54 19.79
CA PRO A 27 23.04 -7.96 19.90
C PRO A 27 21.67 -8.22 20.53
N SER A 28 21.07 -7.24 21.24
CA SER A 28 19.74 -7.38 21.84
C SER A 28 18.61 -7.35 20.81
N ARG A 29 18.90 -6.83 19.61
CA ARG A 29 17.98 -6.72 18.48
C ARG A 29 18.58 -7.43 17.26
N PRO A 30 18.58 -8.77 17.26
CA PRO A 30 19.33 -9.55 16.29
C PRO A 30 18.72 -9.52 14.88
N TYR A 31 17.49 -9.03 14.70
CA TYR A 31 16.90 -8.93 13.37
C TYR A 31 17.12 -7.56 12.78
N THR A 32 17.86 -7.50 11.66
CA THR A 32 18.27 -6.25 11.03
C THR A 32 18.10 -6.28 9.51
N ILE A 33 18.36 -5.15 8.85
CA ILE A 33 18.30 -4.99 7.41
C ILE A 33 19.64 -4.48 6.90
N ALA A 34 20.20 -5.15 5.90
CA ALA A 34 21.35 -4.71 5.13
C ALA A 34 20.90 -4.11 3.79
N LEU A 35 21.60 -3.07 3.36
CA LEU A 35 21.40 -2.37 2.09
C LEU A 35 22.64 -2.56 1.21
N LEU A 36 22.45 -3.02 -0.02
CA LEU A 36 23.49 -3.06 -1.04
C LEU A 36 23.53 -1.73 -1.77
N ASN A 37 24.64 -1.02 -1.61
CA ASN A 37 24.90 0.24 -2.26
C ASN A 37 25.94 0.10 -3.37
N SER A 38 25.84 0.93 -4.41
CA SER A 38 26.87 1.06 -5.43
C SER A 38 27.55 2.43 -5.31
N LYS A 39 28.88 2.46 -5.26
CA LYS A 39 29.67 3.68 -5.42
C LYS A 39 30.25 3.69 -6.84
N ASN A 40 30.07 4.81 -7.53
CA ASN A 40 30.79 5.10 -8.76
C ASN A 40 32.11 5.77 -8.36
N ASP A 41 33.23 5.10 -8.58
CA ASP A 41 34.54 5.73 -8.40
C ASP A 41 34.75 6.75 -9.52
N LYS A 42 34.63 8.03 -9.17
CA LYS A 42 35.04 9.13 -10.06
C LYS A 42 36.55 9.36 -9.94
N SER A 43 37.37 8.32 -10.06
CA SER A 43 38.81 8.51 -10.10
C SER A 43 39.18 9.11 -11.46
N LYS A 44 39.76 10.33 -11.44
CA LYS A 44 40.27 11.09 -12.59
C LYS A 44 41.44 10.39 -13.30
N SER A 45 41.19 9.27 -13.96
CA SER A 45 42.17 8.67 -14.86
C SER A 45 41.50 8.31 -16.18
N GLU A 46 41.42 9.31 -17.06
CA GLU A 46 41.31 9.08 -18.50
C GLU A 46 42.43 8.12 -18.91
N LYS A 47 42.09 6.85 -19.15
CA LYS A 47 42.64 5.97 -20.22
C LYS A 47 42.32 4.48 -20.08
N ASN A 48 41.58 4.03 -19.07
CA ASN A 48 41.05 2.65 -19.09
C ASN A 48 39.58 2.62 -18.66
N LEU A 49 38.72 2.59 -19.67
CA LEU A 49 37.26 2.53 -19.59
C LEU A 49 36.79 1.15 -19.11
N GLN A 50 37.04 0.83 -17.85
CA GLN A 50 36.19 -0.09 -17.12
C GLN A 50 35.58 0.66 -15.95
N ASN A 51 34.34 1.10 -16.17
CA ASN A 51 33.45 1.64 -15.16
C ASN A 51 33.17 0.53 -14.12
N ARG A 52 34.13 0.25 -13.24
CA ARG A 52 33.97 -0.76 -12.18
C ARG A 52 33.02 -0.18 -11.14
N LYS A 53 31.75 -0.58 -11.20
CA LYS A 53 30.80 -0.32 -10.12
C LYS A 53 31.24 -1.15 -8.91
N HIS A 54 31.62 -0.47 -7.83
CA HIS A 54 31.92 -1.13 -6.57
C HIS A 54 30.64 -1.23 -5.76
N PHE A 55 30.25 -2.47 -5.44
CA PHE A 55 29.12 -2.75 -4.56
C PHE A 55 29.62 -2.98 -3.14
N TYR A 56 28.93 -2.44 -2.16
CA TYR A 56 29.24 -2.64 -0.74
C TYR A 56 27.96 -2.76 0.07
N TRP A 57 28.02 -3.57 1.13
CA TRP A 57 26.92 -3.72 2.08
C TRP A 57 27.07 -2.71 3.21
N SER A 58 25.95 -2.15 3.64
CA SER A 58 25.85 -1.32 4.83
C SER A 58 24.55 -1.62 5.57
N TRP A 59 24.53 -1.44 6.89
CA TRP A 59 23.29 -1.53 7.65
C TRP A 59 22.31 -0.41 7.26
N LEU A 60 21.01 -0.69 7.34
CA LEU A 60 19.96 0.28 7.05
C LEU A 60 20.08 1.48 8.03
N PRO A 61 20.40 2.69 7.54
CA PRO A 61 20.63 3.83 8.41
C PRO A 61 19.33 4.25 9.11
N GLY A 62 19.41 4.61 10.39
CA GLY A 62 18.22 4.96 11.19
C GLY A 62 17.41 3.76 11.69
N PHE A 63 17.69 2.55 11.23
CA PHE A 63 17.06 1.33 11.75
C PHE A 63 17.89 0.70 12.86
N LYS A 64 17.26 0.50 14.03
CA LYS A 64 17.91 -0.05 15.24
C LYS A 64 17.77 -1.57 15.37
N GLY A 65 17.22 -2.24 14.37
CA GLY A 65 16.88 -3.65 14.46
C GLY A 65 15.64 -3.94 15.31
N SER A 66 15.22 -5.20 15.27
CA SER A 66 14.06 -5.75 15.95
C SER A 66 14.46 -6.92 16.86
N ALA A 67 13.73 -7.07 17.97
CA ALA A 67 13.86 -8.24 18.85
C ALA A 67 13.23 -9.49 18.20
N GLY A 68 12.15 -9.30 17.44
CA GLY A 68 11.42 -10.36 16.74
C GLY A 68 11.79 -10.48 15.26
N PRO A 69 11.52 -11.64 14.64
CA PRO A 69 11.69 -11.87 13.21
C PRO A 69 11.05 -10.79 12.32
N LEU A 70 11.75 -10.45 11.24
CA LEU A 70 11.24 -9.63 10.14
C LEU A 70 10.78 -10.56 9.01
N HIS A 71 9.53 -10.43 8.61
CA HIS A 71 8.86 -11.35 7.68
C HIS A 71 8.58 -10.72 6.32
N SER A 72 8.49 -9.40 6.25
CA SER A 72 8.07 -8.71 5.04
C SER A 72 8.82 -7.41 4.84
N LEU A 73 9.30 -7.23 3.61
CA LEU A 73 9.70 -5.95 3.06
C LEU A 73 8.77 -5.65 1.88
N SER A 74 8.21 -4.45 1.82
CA SER A 74 7.39 -4.01 0.69
C SER A 74 7.69 -2.58 0.29
N ASN A 75 7.66 -2.30 -1.01
CA ASN A 75 7.72 -0.93 -1.51
C ASN A 75 6.34 -0.29 -1.36
N GLY A 76 6.32 0.96 -0.92
CA GLY A 76 5.11 1.76 -0.94
C GLY A 76 4.67 2.08 -2.36
N VAL A 77 3.35 2.24 -2.52
CA VAL A 77 2.71 2.59 -3.78
C VAL A 77 2.01 3.95 -3.65
N GLN A 78 1.72 4.58 -4.78
CA GLN A 78 1.00 5.86 -4.85
C GLN A 78 1.67 6.95 -3.98
N GLU A 79 0.99 7.43 -2.94
CA GLU A 79 1.48 8.44 -2.00
C GLU A 79 2.72 7.99 -1.20
N PHE A 80 3.01 6.69 -1.16
CA PHE A 80 4.16 6.11 -0.46
C PHE A 80 5.28 5.63 -1.38
N LYS A 81 5.35 6.06 -2.65
CA LYS A 81 6.32 5.56 -3.66
C LYS A 81 7.80 5.57 -3.23
N ASN A 82 8.19 6.47 -2.33
CA ASN A 82 9.56 6.58 -1.79
C ASN A 82 9.67 6.04 -0.35
N THR A 83 8.85 5.06 -0.01
CA THR A 83 8.82 4.45 1.32
C THR A 83 8.96 2.94 1.20
N VAL A 84 9.64 2.34 2.16
CA VAL A 84 9.73 0.88 2.33
C VAL A 84 9.05 0.52 3.64
N PHE A 85 8.10 -0.41 3.58
CA PHE A 85 7.44 -0.95 4.75
C PHE A 85 8.16 -2.21 5.23
N ILE A 86 8.36 -2.28 6.54
CA ILE A 86 9.04 -3.36 7.24
C ILE A 86 8.02 -3.99 8.18
N GLY A 87 7.71 -5.27 7.98
CA GLY A 87 6.79 -6.04 8.81
C GLY A 87 7.50 -7.21 9.49
N GLY A 88 7.27 -7.36 10.78
CA GLY A 88 7.73 -8.46 11.62
C GLY A 88 6.70 -8.80 12.71
N ASP A 89 7.00 -9.80 13.54
CA ASP A 89 6.03 -10.33 14.52
C ASP A 89 5.54 -9.28 15.53
N SER A 90 6.44 -8.40 15.96
CA SER A 90 6.16 -7.38 16.98
C SER A 90 6.57 -5.99 16.52
N TYR A 91 6.75 -5.80 15.21
CA TYR A 91 7.34 -4.59 14.66
C TYR A 91 6.77 -4.30 13.28
N VAL A 92 6.15 -3.14 13.13
CA VAL A 92 5.69 -2.64 11.84
C VAL A 92 6.25 -1.23 11.70
N ALA A 93 7.03 -0.98 10.66
CA ALA A 93 7.64 0.33 10.47
C ALA A 93 7.61 0.76 9.01
N ARG A 94 7.70 2.07 8.81
CA ARG A 94 7.99 2.67 7.51
C ARG A 94 9.38 3.28 7.51
N TYR A 95 10.11 3.07 6.44
CA TYR A 95 11.42 3.62 6.19
C TYR A 95 11.36 4.54 4.96
N PHE A 96 11.79 5.78 5.11
CA PHE A 96 11.83 6.77 4.03
C PHE A 96 12.94 7.79 4.28
N TYR A 97 13.27 8.58 3.27
CA TYR A 97 14.13 9.75 3.44
C TYR A 97 13.26 10.99 3.62
N GLU A 98 13.44 11.67 4.74
CA GLU A 98 12.80 12.94 5.04
C GLU A 98 13.69 14.09 4.55
N GLU A 99 13.11 15.03 3.80
CA GLU A 99 13.80 16.26 3.41
C GLU A 99 13.85 17.21 4.62
N ARG A 100 15.05 17.53 5.09
CA ARG A 100 15.28 18.53 6.14
C ARG A 100 16.08 19.69 5.57
N ILE A 101 15.61 20.90 5.87
CA ILE A 101 16.32 22.14 5.55
C ILE A 101 17.23 22.44 6.73
N ILE A 102 18.54 22.37 6.51
CA ILE A 102 19.52 22.83 7.49
C ILE A 102 19.95 24.23 7.07
N VAL A 103 19.78 25.18 8.00
CA VAL A 103 20.38 26.50 7.91
C VAL A 103 21.76 26.40 8.56
N GLU A 104 22.80 26.27 7.75
CA GLU A 104 24.18 26.27 8.26
C GLU A 104 24.60 27.72 8.55
N PRO A 105 24.98 28.08 9.80
CA PRO A 105 25.66 29.34 10.04
C PRO A 105 27.08 29.24 9.45
N LYS A 106 27.47 30.23 8.64
CA LYS A 106 28.81 30.27 8.03
C LYS A 106 29.87 30.37 9.15
N VAL A 107 30.64 29.31 9.38
CA VAL A 107 31.83 29.36 10.24
C VAL A 107 32.88 30.17 9.50
N SER A 108 33.06 31.44 9.89
CA SER A 108 34.12 32.29 9.37
C SER A 108 35.48 31.82 9.91
N GLY A 109 36.23 31.09 9.10
CA GLY A 109 37.69 31.12 9.16
C GLY A 109 38.17 32.54 8.85
N GLY A 110 39.08 33.06 9.67
CA GLY A 110 39.29 34.49 9.91
C GLY A 110 39.85 35.37 8.79
N SER A 111 39.84 36.66 9.14
CA SER A 111 40.51 37.87 8.58
C SER A 111 40.18 38.24 7.12
N ASP A 112 39.19 39.11 6.91
CA ASP A 112 39.40 40.56 6.85
C ASP A 112 38.14 41.30 6.33
N SER A 113 37.92 42.45 6.95
CA SER A 113 37.03 43.56 6.58
C SER A 113 36.27 43.51 5.23
N LYS A 114 34.95 43.29 5.29
CA LYS A 114 33.91 44.08 4.57
C LYS A 114 32.52 43.56 4.90
N SER A 115 31.66 44.44 5.43
CA SER A 115 30.25 44.14 5.66
C SER A 115 29.57 43.83 4.34
N THR A 116 29.28 42.55 4.12
CA THR A 116 28.39 42.12 3.06
C THR A 116 27.24 41.42 3.76
N HIS A 117 26.03 41.95 3.64
CA HIS A 117 24.81 41.25 4.03
C HIS A 117 24.78 39.91 3.31
N SER A 118 25.15 38.84 4.01
CA SER A 118 25.13 37.48 3.46
C SER A 118 23.82 36.82 3.84
N THR A 119 23.01 36.50 2.83
CA THR A 119 21.80 35.69 2.99
C THR A 119 22.16 34.28 3.49
N PRO A 120 21.40 33.71 4.44
CA PRO A 120 21.60 32.34 4.90
C PRO A 120 21.43 31.36 3.74
N VAL A 121 22.37 30.43 3.60
CA VAL A 121 22.30 29.38 2.56
C VAL A 121 21.48 28.22 3.12
N GLU A 122 20.27 28.07 2.61
CA GLU A 122 19.43 26.90 2.89
C GLU A 122 19.97 25.68 2.14
N LYS A 123 20.29 24.63 2.87
CA LYS A 123 20.75 23.36 2.29
C LYS A 123 19.73 22.28 2.57
N LYS A 124 19.20 21.70 1.48
CA LYS A 124 18.28 20.56 1.52
C LYS A 124 19.09 19.27 1.72
N ILE A 125 18.82 18.56 2.81
CA ILE A 125 19.48 17.29 3.14
C ILE A 125 18.41 16.22 3.32
N PHE A 126 18.62 15.06 2.70
CA PHE A 126 17.77 13.89 2.86
C PHE A 126 18.27 13.05 4.04
N VAL A 127 17.47 12.94 5.09
CA VAL A 127 17.79 12.19 6.31
C VAL A 127 17.02 10.87 6.30
N PRO A 128 17.67 9.71 6.49
CA PRO A 128 16.98 8.44 6.59
C PRO A 128 16.23 8.35 7.91
N VAL A 129 14.94 8.02 7.85
CA VAL A 129 14.06 7.93 9.02
C VAL A 129 13.32 6.59 8.99
N THR A 130 13.37 5.88 10.10
CA THR A 130 12.48 4.74 10.37
C THR A 130 11.45 5.16 11.41
N VAL A 131 10.17 5.09 11.06
CA VAL A 131 9.06 5.38 11.97
C VAL A 131 8.37 4.07 12.33
N ASP A 132 8.34 3.75 13.62
CA ASP A 132 7.54 2.64 14.16
C ASP A 132 6.04 3.01 14.08
N LEU A 133 5.30 2.18 13.37
CA LEU A 133 3.86 2.32 13.16
C LEU A 133 3.06 1.56 14.22
N GLY A 134 3.69 0.69 15.03
CA GLY A 134 3.02 -0.10 16.05
C GLY A 134 2.53 0.71 17.26
N GLN A 135 3.09 1.90 17.50
CA GLN A 135 2.71 2.77 18.63
C GLN A 135 1.74 3.89 18.23
N GLY A 136 1.40 4.02 16.94
CA GLY A 136 0.49 5.04 16.43
C GLY A 136 -0.93 4.53 16.23
N LEU A 137 -1.92 5.43 16.26
CA LEU A 137 -3.28 5.16 15.80
C LEU A 137 -3.24 5.13 14.26
N VAL A 138 -2.76 4.03 13.66
CA VAL A 138 -2.63 3.88 12.21
C VAL A 138 -4.02 3.67 11.61
N LYS A 139 -4.74 4.76 11.42
CA LYS A 139 -5.94 4.82 10.59
C LYS A 139 -5.48 4.91 9.12
N GLY A 140 -4.89 3.82 8.64
CA GLY A 140 -4.29 3.75 7.31
C GLY A 140 -4.11 2.29 6.94
N GLN A 141 -4.86 1.86 5.94
CA GLN A 141 -4.88 0.52 5.38
C GLN A 141 -3.46 -0.06 5.26
N ILE A 142 -3.10 -0.99 6.14
CA ILE A 142 -2.15 -2.03 5.75
C ILE A 142 -2.95 -2.91 4.77
N MET A 143 -3.03 -2.48 3.50
CA MET A 143 -3.46 -3.33 2.40
C MET A 143 -2.40 -4.42 2.25
N ALA A 144 -2.51 -5.45 3.11
CA ALA A 144 -1.91 -6.73 2.81
C ALA A 144 -2.44 -7.12 1.43
N ILE A 145 -1.53 -7.35 0.49
CA ILE A 145 -1.80 -7.82 -0.86
C ILE A 145 -2.34 -9.25 -0.75
N ALA A 146 -3.61 -9.33 -0.36
CA ALA A 146 -4.52 -10.46 -0.41
C ALA A 146 -5.89 -9.94 -0.86
N GLN A 147 -5.90 -8.91 -1.73
CA GLN A 147 -7.06 -8.68 -2.58
C GLN A 147 -7.05 -9.78 -3.65
N LEU A 148 -7.61 -10.93 -3.28
CA LEU A 148 -7.97 -12.02 -4.19
C LEU A 148 -9.15 -11.62 -5.11
N THR A 149 -9.60 -10.38 -5.00
CA THR A 149 -10.55 -9.70 -5.86
C THR A 149 -10.04 -8.28 -6.09
N PRO A 150 -9.72 -7.89 -7.34
CA PRO A 150 -9.37 -6.50 -7.63
C PRO A 150 -10.53 -5.59 -7.20
N PRO A 151 -10.27 -4.34 -6.78
CA PRO A 151 -11.33 -3.37 -6.62
C PRO A 151 -11.99 -3.22 -7.98
N GLU A 152 -13.27 -3.60 -8.04
CA GLU A 152 -14.14 -3.27 -9.15
C GLU A 152 -14.00 -1.77 -9.39
N ASN A 153 -13.74 -1.37 -10.63
CA ASN A 153 -13.63 0.02 -11.05
C ASN A 153 -14.64 0.87 -10.27
N GLU A 154 -14.14 1.81 -9.46
CA GLU A 154 -14.93 2.98 -9.08
C GLU A 154 -15.07 3.83 -10.35
N GLN A 155 -15.95 3.36 -11.21
CA GLN A 155 -16.59 4.15 -12.23
C GLN A 155 -17.51 5.09 -11.45
N THR A 156 -17.05 6.32 -11.27
CA THR A 156 -17.87 7.46 -10.87
C THR A 156 -19.20 7.41 -11.60
N ASP A 157 -20.28 7.13 -10.89
CA ASP A 157 -21.66 7.53 -11.21
C ASP A 157 -22.65 7.10 -10.09
N PRO A 158 -23.81 7.77 -10.00
CA PRO A 158 -24.16 8.72 -8.96
C PRO A 158 -24.63 8.06 -7.66
N ASP A 159 -24.62 8.84 -6.58
CA ASP A 159 -25.20 8.59 -5.26
C ASP A 159 -26.53 7.77 -5.28
N ILE A 160 -26.44 6.44 -5.36
CA ILE A 160 -27.61 5.56 -5.15
C ILE A 160 -27.77 5.42 -3.65
N SER A 161 -28.45 6.40 -3.06
CA SER A 161 -28.88 6.36 -1.67
C SER A 161 -29.57 5.01 -1.38
N PRO A 162 -29.36 4.39 -0.21
CA PRO A 162 -30.02 3.13 0.18
C PRO A 162 -31.56 3.19 0.06
N ILE A 163 -32.13 4.39 0.05
CA ILE A 163 -33.56 4.66 -0.22
C ILE A 163 -33.95 4.25 -1.66
N MET A 164 -33.11 4.53 -2.66
CA MET A 164 -33.36 4.16 -4.06
C MET A 164 -33.31 2.65 -4.28
N ILE A 165 -32.44 1.93 -3.55
CA ILE A 165 -32.38 0.47 -3.60
C ILE A 165 -33.69 -0.12 -3.04
N ALA A 166 -34.14 0.37 -1.88
CA ALA A 166 -35.40 -0.08 -1.27
C ALA A 166 -36.62 0.17 -2.18
N LEU A 167 -36.68 1.34 -2.83
CA LEU A 167 -37.74 1.68 -3.80
C LEU A 167 -37.75 0.72 -5.01
N ASN A 168 -36.59 0.34 -5.53
CA ASN A 168 -36.51 -0.61 -6.64
C ASN A 168 -37.00 -2.02 -6.25
N PHE A 169 -36.70 -2.50 -5.04
CA PHE A 169 -37.21 -3.79 -4.58
C PHE A 169 -38.73 -3.80 -4.40
N ILE A 170 -39.30 -2.71 -3.89
CA ILE A 170 -40.76 -2.56 -3.75
C ILE A 170 -41.42 -2.54 -5.13
N ALA A 171 -40.85 -1.79 -6.08
CA ALA A 171 -41.37 -1.73 -7.45
C ALA A 171 -41.29 -3.10 -8.17
N LEU A 172 -40.17 -3.82 -8.01
CA LEU A 172 -40.00 -5.14 -8.60
C LEU A 172 -40.96 -6.17 -8.00
N GLY A 173 -41.18 -6.13 -6.68
CA GLY A 173 -42.14 -7.00 -5.98
C GLY A 173 -43.58 -6.75 -6.42
N ALA A 174 -43.97 -5.49 -6.59
CA ALA A 174 -45.30 -5.12 -7.11
C ALA A 174 -45.49 -5.61 -8.56
N PHE A 175 -44.46 -5.46 -9.41
CA PHE A 175 -44.52 -5.91 -10.79
C PHE A 175 -44.67 -7.45 -10.90
N LEU A 176 -43.88 -8.19 -10.12
CA LEU A 176 -43.99 -9.66 -10.06
C LEU A 176 -45.35 -10.11 -9.53
N GLY A 177 -45.88 -9.43 -8.52
CA GLY A 177 -47.20 -9.73 -7.93
C GLY A 177 -48.34 -9.56 -8.93
N VAL A 178 -48.35 -8.45 -9.68
CA VAL A 178 -49.36 -8.20 -10.72
C VAL A 178 -49.23 -9.22 -11.86
N LEU A 179 -48.01 -9.56 -12.28
CA LEU A 179 -47.79 -10.55 -13.33
C LEU A 179 -48.30 -11.94 -12.94
N LEU A 180 -48.00 -12.39 -11.72
CA LEU A 180 -48.50 -13.65 -11.19
C LEU A 180 -50.03 -13.64 -11.06
N MET A 181 -50.62 -12.55 -10.58
CA MET A 181 -52.07 -12.42 -10.46
C MET A 181 -52.76 -12.52 -11.82
N VAL A 182 -52.22 -11.90 -12.88
CA VAL A 182 -52.78 -11.95 -14.23
C VAL A 182 -52.68 -13.37 -14.82
N ILE A 183 -51.57 -14.07 -14.61
CA ILE A 183 -51.39 -15.44 -15.10
C ILE A 183 -52.35 -16.40 -14.37
N PHE A 184 -52.46 -16.28 -13.04
CA PHE A 184 -53.38 -17.11 -12.27
C PHE A 184 -54.84 -16.83 -12.60
N ASN A 185 -55.24 -15.55 -12.80
CA ASN A 185 -56.60 -15.22 -13.22
C ASN A 185 -56.92 -15.75 -14.62
N LYS A 186 -55.99 -15.66 -15.58
CA LYS A 186 -56.20 -16.25 -16.91
C LYS A 186 -56.36 -17.76 -16.85
N LYS A 187 -55.50 -18.44 -16.07
CA LYS A 187 -55.55 -19.90 -15.92
C LYS A 187 -56.81 -20.36 -15.22
N MET A 188 -57.21 -19.71 -14.13
CA MET A 188 -58.48 -19.98 -13.42
C MET A 188 -59.70 -19.74 -14.32
N ASN A 189 -59.73 -18.63 -15.06
CA ASN A 189 -60.86 -18.31 -15.93
C ASN A 189 -61.00 -19.33 -17.08
N GLN A 190 -59.88 -19.82 -17.63
CA GLN A 190 -59.88 -20.92 -18.61
C GLN A 190 -60.42 -22.23 -18.00
N THR A 191 -60.01 -22.58 -16.78
CA THR A 191 -60.48 -23.79 -16.09
C THR A 191 -61.97 -23.71 -15.71
N ILE A 192 -62.46 -22.54 -15.29
CA ILE A 192 -63.89 -22.35 -14.98
C ILE A 192 -64.73 -22.42 -16.26
N SER A 193 -64.25 -21.82 -17.36
CA SER A 193 -64.95 -21.85 -18.65
C SER A 193 -65.06 -23.27 -19.20
N SER A 194 -64.02 -24.10 -19.06
CA SER A 194 -64.07 -25.51 -19.49
C SER A 194 -65.03 -26.34 -18.63
N LEU A 195 -65.06 -26.11 -17.32
CA LEU A 195 -65.97 -26.80 -16.41
C LEU A 195 -67.44 -26.44 -16.65
N LEU A 196 -67.72 -25.18 -16.98
CA LEU A 196 -69.08 -24.75 -17.35
C LEU A 196 -69.52 -25.36 -18.70
N TYR A 197 -68.63 -25.40 -19.68
CA TYR A 197 -68.91 -26.01 -20.99
C TYR A 197 -69.19 -27.53 -20.88
N GLU A 198 -68.44 -28.23 -20.02
CA GLU A 198 -68.64 -29.66 -19.75
C GLU A 198 -69.93 -29.96 -18.98
N ARG A 199 -70.40 -29.01 -18.16
CA ARG A 199 -71.68 -29.13 -17.45
C ARG A 199 -72.89 -28.88 -18.36
N ASP A 200 -72.79 -27.94 -19.29
CA ASP A 200 -73.87 -27.66 -20.25
C ASP A 200 -74.01 -28.76 -21.32
N SER A 201 -72.92 -29.47 -21.67
CA SER A 201 -72.96 -30.60 -22.60
C SER A 201 -73.64 -31.84 -21.99
N GLN A 202 -73.59 -32.02 -20.67
CA GLN A 202 -74.32 -33.09 -19.97
C GLN A 202 -75.82 -32.81 -19.76
N GLY A 203 -76.28 -31.57 -19.98
CA GLY A 203 -77.70 -31.18 -19.82
C GLY A 203 -78.58 -31.37 -21.06
N LYS A 204 -78.04 -31.87 -22.18
CA LYS A 204 -78.76 -32.06 -23.45
C LYS A 204 -78.78 -33.51 -23.96
N GLY A 205 -78.51 -34.49 -23.09
CA GLY A 205 -78.70 -35.92 -23.36
C GLY A 205 -80.08 -36.40 -22.98
#